data_AF-A0A7S3X3B7-F1
#
_entry.id   AF-A0A7S3X3B7-F1
#
_cell.length_a   1.000
_cell.length_b   1.000
_cell.length_c   1.000
_cell.angle_alpha   90.00
_cell.angle_beta   90.00
_cell.angle_gamma   90.00
#
_symmetry.space_group_name_H-M   'P 1'
#
loop_
_entity.id
_entity.type
_entity.pdbx_description
1 polymer ?
#
loop_
_entity_poly.entity_id
_entity_poly.type
_entity_poly.pdbx_seq_one_letter_code
_entity_poly.pdbx_strand_id
1 'polypeptide(L)'
;PPPPSSPPPYPPPCSGIYSGESCWVLTKLGQSCTDYCGYPSAVNSDAMWESSSSPEIVYYLTSVYELGNYSTPHFHRLGLPCHDDSQYLYMPLANGWDCYRHETYDRIDSWFRSPCTCREPPSPQLYRSILLGFAVGLIAFLVV
;
A
#
# COMPACT_ATOMS: atom_id res chain seq x y z
N PRO A 1 -4.61 -27.04 29.81
CA PRO A 1 -4.25 -26.45 28.50
C PRO A 1 -4.48 -24.94 28.56
N PRO A 2 -3.57 -24.08 28.06
CA PRO A 2 -3.88 -22.67 27.95
C PRO A 2 -5.08 -22.49 26.99
N PRO A 3 -5.97 -21.53 27.24
CA PRO A 3 -7.07 -21.23 26.32
C PRO A 3 -6.49 -20.90 24.93
N PRO A 4 -7.19 -21.28 23.84
CA PRO A 4 -6.77 -20.89 22.50
C PRO A 4 -6.62 -19.37 22.44
N SER A 5 -5.44 -18.91 22.03
CA SER A 5 -5.15 -17.49 21.85
C SER A 5 -6.25 -16.86 20.99
N SER A 6 -6.84 -15.78 21.49
CA SER A 6 -7.86 -15.02 20.76
C SER A 6 -7.35 -14.66 19.36
N PRO A 7 -8.19 -14.76 18.32
CA PRO A 7 -7.80 -14.32 16.99
C PRO A 7 -7.37 -12.85 17.03
N PRO A 8 -6.36 -12.44 16.23
CA PRO A 8 -5.95 -11.05 16.18
C PRO A 8 -7.13 -10.14 15.81
N PRO A 9 -7.19 -8.91 16.33
CA PRO A 9 -8.26 -7.97 16.00
C PRO A 9 -8.26 -7.71 14.49
N TYR A 10 -9.46 -7.64 13.93
CA TYR A 10 -9.70 -7.35 12.52
C TYR A 10 -10.48 -6.02 12.40
N PRO A 11 -10.08 -5.10 11.50
CA PRO A 11 -8.87 -5.17 10.66
C PRO A 11 -7.58 -5.03 11.49
N PRO A 12 -6.42 -5.47 10.97
CA PRO A 12 -5.14 -5.26 11.62
C PRO A 12 -4.90 -3.75 11.91
N PRO A 13 -4.02 -3.39 12.85
CA PRO A 13 -3.71 -1.98 13.07
C PRO A 13 -3.05 -1.36 11.83
N CYS A 14 -3.63 -0.26 11.33
CA CYS A 14 -3.12 0.51 10.20
C CYS A 14 -2.42 1.77 10.69
N SER A 15 -1.21 2.03 10.21
CA SER A 15 -0.45 3.25 10.53
C SER A 15 -0.88 4.48 9.74
N GLY A 16 -1.83 4.32 8.80
CA GLY A 16 -2.39 5.39 7.99
C GLY A 16 -3.91 5.37 8.05
N ILE A 17 -4.57 5.16 6.91
CA ILE A 17 -6.03 5.14 6.82
C ILE A 17 -6.55 3.92 6.08
N TYR A 18 -7.69 3.41 6.52
CA TYR A 18 -8.45 2.42 5.77
C TYR A 18 -9.32 3.08 4.70
N SER A 19 -9.18 2.62 3.46
CA SER A 19 -10.14 2.86 2.38
C SER A 19 -10.53 1.51 1.78
N GLY A 20 -11.79 1.13 1.96
CA GLY A 20 -12.25 -0.24 1.77
C GLY A 20 -11.52 -1.22 2.71
N GLU A 21 -10.99 -2.31 2.15
CA GLU A 21 -10.22 -3.33 2.88
C GLU A 21 -8.70 -3.05 2.89
N SER A 22 -8.27 -1.94 2.27
CA SER A 22 -6.86 -1.60 2.14
C SER A 22 -6.41 -0.55 3.14
N CYS A 23 -5.30 -0.84 3.85
CA CYS A 23 -4.59 0.14 4.65
C CYS A 23 -3.66 0.97 3.76
N TRP A 24 -3.98 2.24 3.62
CA TRP A 24 -3.20 3.23 2.89
C TRP A 24 -2.31 4.00 3.82
N VAL A 25 -1.04 4.10 3.46
CA VAL A 25 -0.02 4.88 4.16
C VAL A 25 0.66 5.84 3.21
N LEU A 26 1.42 6.77 3.76
CA LEU A 26 2.32 7.62 2.98
C LEU A 26 3.75 7.28 3.33
N THR A 27 4.51 6.76 2.37
CA THR A 27 5.89 6.29 2.57
C THR A 27 6.83 7.41 3.02
N LYS A 28 8.04 7.04 3.44
CA LYS A 28 9.12 8.01 3.68
C LYS A 28 9.64 8.57 2.34
N LEU A 29 10.37 9.69 2.42
CA LEU A 29 11.02 10.29 1.25
C LEU A 29 11.90 9.28 0.51
N GLY A 30 11.67 9.13 -0.80
CA GLY A 30 12.40 8.20 -1.66
C GLY A 30 12.14 6.72 -1.40
N GLN A 31 11.22 6.38 -0.50
CA GLN A 31 10.92 4.99 -0.19
C GLN A 31 9.84 4.48 -1.14
N SER A 32 10.18 3.44 -1.91
CA SER A 32 9.22 2.74 -2.76
C SER A 32 8.22 1.93 -1.91
N CYS A 33 7.08 1.57 -2.50
CA CYS A 33 6.15 0.62 -1.89
C CYS A 33 6.77 -0.75 -1.70
N THR A 34 7.60 -1.18 -2.64
CA THR A 34 8.33 -2.44 -2.53
C THR A 34 9.20 -2.46 -1.27
N ASP A 35 9.90 -1.37 -0.98
CA ASP A 35 10.73 -1.26 0.22
C ASP A 35 9.88 -1.16 1.50
N TYR A 36 8.74 -0.47 1.43
CA TYR A 36 7.83 -0.33 2.56
C TYR A 36 7.15 -1.65 2.92
N CYS A 37 6.64 -2.38 1.92
CA CYS A 37 5.99 -3.68 2.09
C CYS A 37 7.01 -4.83 2.25
N GLY A 38 8.29 -4.58 1.99
CA GLY A 38 9.42 -5.50 2.17
C GLY A 38 9.76 -6.36 0.95
N TYR A 39 8.84 -6.57 0.02
CA TYR A 39 9.09 -7.26 -1.26
C TYR A 39 8.00 -6.94 -2.30
N PRO A 40 8.27 -7.08 -3.62
CA PRO A 40 7.36 -6.62 -4.67
C PRO A 40 5.96 -7.24 -4.61
N SER A 41 5.85 -8.55 -4.34
CA SER A 41 4.55 -9.24 -4.30
C SER A 41 3.71 -8.94 -3.05
N ALA A 42 4.27 -8.25 -2.06
CA ALA A 42 3.51 -7.73 -0.91
C ALA A 42 2.80 -6.42 -1.24
N VAL A 43 3.17 -5.72 -2.32
CA VAL A 43 2.46 -4.51 -2.73
C VAL A 43 1.09 -4.90 -3.30
N ASN A 44 0.03 -4.20 -2.89
CA ASN A 44 -1.28 -4.37 -3.50
C ASN A 44 -1.36 -3.58 -4.81
N SER A 45 -0.72 -4.10 -5.86
CA SER A 45 -0.61 -3.45 -7.17
C SER A 45 -1.95 -3.11 -7.81
N ASP A 46 -2.96 -3.95 -7.57
CA ASP A 46 -4.30 -3.78 -8.12
C ASP A 46 -4.99 -2.55 -7.51
N ALA A 47 -4.94 -2.41 -6.18
CA ALA A 47 -5.43 -1.23 -5.48
C ALA A 47 -4.59 0.02 -5.79
N MET A 48 -3.27 -0.13 -5.92
CA MET A 48 -2.35 0.96 -6.28
C MET A 48 -2.70 1.56 -7.64
N TRP A 49 -2.93 0.75 -8.67
CA TRP A 49 -3.22 1.24 -10.02
C TRP A 49 -4.46 2.14 -10.08
N GLU A 50 -5.54 1.75 -9.40
CA GLU A 50 -6.80 2.48 -9.44
C GLU A 50 -6.81 3.67 -8.48
N SER A 51 -6.28 3.49 -7.27
CA SER A 51 -6.51 4.44 -6.18
C SER A 51 -5.35 5.41 -5.93
N SER A 52 -4.11 5.10 -6.34
CA SER A 52 -2.99 6.07 -6.26
C SER A 52 -3.13 7.19 -7.29
N SER A 53 -3.96 7.00 -8.32
CA SER A 53 -4.34 8.00 -9.31
C SER A 53 -5.62 8.75 -8.94
N SER A 54 -6.28 8.39 -7.83
CA SER A 54 -7.52 9.01 -7.36
C SER A 54 -7.24 10.08 -6.30
N PRO A 55 -7.90 11.26 -6.37
CA PRO A 55 -7.75 12.29 -5.36
C PRO A 55 -8.29 11.88 -3.99
N GLU A 56 -9.19 10.90 -3.91
CA GLU A 56 -9.83 10.49 -2.65
C GLU A 56 -8.81 10.00 -1.61
N ILE A 57 -7.95 9.05 -1.97
CA ILE A 57 -6.90 8.55 -1.07
C ILE A 57 -5.97 9.68 -0.64
N VAL A 58 -5.64 10.57 -1.57
CA VAL A 58 -4.72 11.68 -1.30
C VAL A 58 -5.30 12.68 -0.32
N TYR A 59 -6.61 12.97 -0.39
CA TYR A 59 -7.29 13.80 0.61
C TYR A 59 -7.22 13.18 2.00
N TYR A 60 -7.48 11.87 2.10
CA TYR A 60 -7.40 11.18 3.38
C TYR A 60 -5.98 11.16 3.95
N LEU A 61 -4.98 10.85 3.13
CA LEU A 61 -3.57 10.87 3.54
C LEU A 61 -3.13 12.29 3.94
N THR A 62 -3.59 13.32 3.24
CA THR A 62 -3.34 14.72 3.60
C THR A 62 -3.88 15.02 5.00
N SER A 63 -5.08 14.56 5.31
CA SER A 63 -5.70 14.74 6.64
C SER A 63 -4.97 13.96 7.73
N VAL A 64 -4.66 12.67 7.51
CA VAL A 64 -4.08 11.80 8.55
C VAL A 64 -2.64 12.17 8.86
N TYR A 65 -1.89 12.64 7.87
CA TYR A 65 -0.49 13.04 8.05
C TYR A 65 -0.33 14.55 8.28
N GLU A 66 -1.43 15.29 8.48
CA GLU A 66 -1.46 16.74 8.74
C GLU A 66 -0.64 17.54 7.70
N LEU A 67 -0.76 17.16 6.43
CA LEU A 67 0.02 17.78 5.35
C LEU A 67 -0.67 19.05 4.85
N GLY A 68 0.13 19.97 4.32
CA GLY A 68 -0.40 21.15 3.64
C GLY A 68 -1.23 20.76 2.41
N ASN A 69 -2.45 21.30 2.32
CA ASN A 69 -3.31 21.16 1.14
C ASN A 69 -3.16 22.39 0.23
N TYR A 70 -1.93 22.70 -0.18
CA TYR A 70 -1.67 23.88 -0.99
C TYR A 70 -1.83 23.54 -2.48
N SER A 71 -2.94 23.98 -3.09
CA SER A 71 -2.96 24.16 -4.55
C SER A 71 -2.09 25.37 -4.87
N THR A 72 -0.88 25.16 -5.37
CA THR A 72 -0.09 26.25 -5.94
C THR A 72 -0.39 26.35 -7.44
N PRO A 73 -0.01 27.44 -8.13
CA PRO A 73 -0.11 27.51 -9.59
C PRO A 73 0.68 26.42 -10.33
N HIS A 74 1.58 25.71 -9.64
CA HIS A 74 2.47 24.69 -10.18
C HIS A 74 2.11 23.27 -9.76
N PHE A 75 1.19 23.09 -8.81
CA PHE A 75 0.72 21.78 -8.36
C PHE A 75 -0.75 21.66 -8.73
N HIS A 76 -1.10 20.65 -9.52
CA HIS A 76 -2.48 20.45 -9.95
C HIS A 76 -3.43 20.41 -8.76
N ARG A 77 -4.65 20.93 -8.98
CA ARG A 77 -5.74 20.78 -8.03
C ARG A 77 -5.90 19.31 -7.70
N LEU A 78 -5.61 18.97 -6.45
CA LEU A 78 -6.29 17.87 -5.79
C LEU A 78 -7.77 17.95 -6.17
N GLY A 79 -8.31 16.86 -6.69
CA GLY A 79 -9.70 16.78 -7.16
C GLY A 79 -9.88 16.28 -8.59
N LEU A 80 -8.81 16.19 -9.39
CA LEU A 80 -8.85 15.48 -10.68
C LEU A 80 -8.05 14.17 -10.59
N PRO A 81 -8.46 13.10 -11.27
CA PRO A 81 -7.66 11.89 -11.34
C PRO A 81 -6.37 12.13 -12.16
N CYS A 82 -5.32 11.37 -11.85
CA CYS A 82 -4.12 11.33 -12.68
C CYS A 82 -4.40 10.61 -14.02
N HIS A 83 -3.66 10.98 -15.06
CA HIS A 83 -3.79 10.45 -16.43
C HIS A 83 -2.46 9.91 -16.96
N ASP A 84 -2.47 9.16 -18.07
CA ASP A 84 -1.26 8.67 -18.75
C ASP A 84 -0.28 7.93 -17.82
N ASP A 85 -0.82 6.98 -17.05
CA ASP A 85 -0.08 6.12 -16.12
C ASP A 85 0.73 6.89 -15.04
N SER A 86 0.30 8.12 -14.72
CA SER A 86 0.83 8.86 -13.58
C SER A 86 0.09 8.53 -12.29
N GLN A 87 0.78 8.70 -11.16
CA GLN A 87 0.22 8.57 -9.82
C GLN A 87 0.46 9.83 -9.01
N TYR A 88 -0.34 10.04 -7.97
CA TYR A 88 -0.13 11.12 -7.04
C TYR A 88 1.11 10.87 -6.17
N LEU A 89 2.01 11.85 -6.12
CA LEU A 89 3.12 11.88 -5.17
C LEU A 89 3.11 13.18 -4.39
N TYR A 90 3.51 13.09 -3.14
CA TYR A 90 3.68 14.26 -2.28
C TYR A 90 5.15 14.71 -2.33
N MET A 91 5.38 15.98 -2.62
CA MET A 91 6.69 16.62 -2.58
C MET A 91 6.78 17.52 -1.34
N PRO A 92 7.46 17.09 -0.26
CA PRO A 92 7.55 17.88 0.98
C PRO A 92 8.20 19.25 0.79
N LEU A 93 9.20 19.36 -0.10
CA LEU A 93 9.89 20.62 -0.38
C LEU A 93 8.95 21.71 -0.91
N ALA A 94 7.92 21.30 -1.64
CA ALA A 94 6.94 22.20 -2.21
C ALA A 94 5.60 22.17 -1.45
N ASN A 95 5.54 21.35 -0.40
CA ASN A 95 4.37 21.12 0.45
C ASN A 95 3.09 20.85 -0.37
N GLY A 96 3.20 20.02 -1.40
CA GLY A 96 2.15 19.83 -2.39
C GLY A 96 2.12 18.43 -2.98
N TRP A 97 0.96 18.11 -3.56
CA TRP A 97 0.69 16.87 -4.29
C TRP A 97 0.59 17.17 -5.78
N ASP A 98 1.10 16.25 -6.62
CA ASP A 98 0.87 16.29 -8.07
C ASP A 98 0.96 14.89 -8.68
N CYS A 99 0.54 14.78 -9.93
CA CYS A 99 0.64 13.57 -10.73
C CYS A 99 1.99 13.52 -11.46
N TYR A 100 2.80 12.52 -11.17
CA TYR A 100 4.10 12.33 -11.80
C TYR A 100 4.10 11.10 -12.70
N ARG A 101 4.57 11.26 -13.94
CA ARG A 101 4.77 10.17 -14.88
C ARG A 101 6.10 9.47 -14.63
N HIS A 102 6.15 8.18 -14.96
CA HIS A 102 7.34 7.31 -14.85
C HIS A 102 7.81 6.97 -13.43
N GLU A 103 7.17 7.53 -12.40
CA GLU A 103 7.33 7.08 -11.03
C GLU A 103 6.40 5.90 -10.79
N THR A 104 6.90 4.80 -10.24
CA THR A 104 6.16 3.55 -10.07
C THR A 104 6.18 3.11 -8.62
N TYR A 105 5.33 2.17 -8.24
CA TYR A 105 5.29 1.69 -6.84
C TYR A 105 6.62 1.04 -6.41
N ASP A 106 7.41 0.52 -7.34
CA ASP A 106 8.72 -0.09 -7.12
C ASP A 106 9.89 0.89 -7.24
N ARG A 107 9.67 2.10 -7.78
CA ARG A 107 10.71 3.11 -7.94
C ARG A 107 10.14 4.51 -7.73
N ILE A 108 10.61 5.15 -6.67
CA ILE A 108 10.23 6.50 -6.27
C ILE A 108 11.49 7.36 -6.11
N ASP A 109 11.55 8.54 -6.75
CA ASP A 109 12.65 9.48 -6.53
C ASP A 109 12.69 10.00 -5.08
N SER A 110 13.90 10.27 -4.61
CA SER A 110 14.23 10.83 -3.29
C SER A 110 13.45 12.07 -2.87
N TRP A 111 12.85 12.81 -3.80
CA TRP A 111 12.08 14.02 -3.51
C TRP A 111 10.62 13.76 -3.13
N PHE A 112 10.15 12.53 -3.33
CA PHE A 112 8.75 12.17 -3.23
C PHE A 112 8.43 11.25 -2.06
N ARG A 113 7.20 11.35 -1.56
CA ARG A 113 6.52 10.34 -0.76
C ARG A 113 5.36 9.79 -1.59
N SER A 114 5.18 8.48 -1.59
CA SER A 114 4.12 7.82 -2.36
C SER A 114 3.01 7.29 -1.47
N PRO A 115 1.73 7.43 -1.87
CA PRO A 115 0.64 6.62 -1.33
C PRO A 115 0.99 5.16 -1.50
N CYS A 116 0.78 4.35 -0.47
CA CYS A 116 1.14 2.95 -0.53
C CYS A 116 0.15 2.07 0.22
N THR A 117 -0.11 0.88 -0.34
CA THR A 117 -0.90 -0.16 0.30
C THR A 117 -0.25 -1.52 0.09
N CYS A 118 -0.14 -2.29 1.16
CA CYS A 118 0.36 -3.65 1.13
C CYS A 118 -0.81 -4.62 1.16
N ARG A 119 -0.66 -5.78 0.52
CA ARG A 119 -1.58 -6.90 0.63
C ARG A 119 -1.58 -7.39 2.08
N GLU A 120 -2.76 -7.68 2.59
CA GLU A 120 -2.86 -8.35 3.88
C GLU A 120 -2.16 -9.72 3.79
N PRO A 121 -1.36 -10.10 4.79
CA PRO A 121 -0.80 -11.45 4.83
C PRO A 121 -1.97 -12.45 4.85
N PRO A 122 -1.87 -13.57 4.11
CA PRO A 122 -2.93 -14.57 4.10
C PRO A 122 -3.20 -15.04 5.53
N SER A 123 -4.48 -15.28 5.84
CA SER A 123 -4.88 -15.67 7.19
C SER A 123 -4.06 -16.90 7.66
N PRO A 124 -3.70 -16.97 8.96
CA PRO A 124 -2.90 -18.09 9.48
C PRO A 124 -3.54 -19.47 9.23
N GLN A 125 -4.87 -19.51 9.07
CA GLN A 125 -5.62 -20.71 8.74
C GLN A 125 -5.37 -21.15 7.30
N LEU A 126 -5.34 -20.23 6.34
CA LEU A 126 -5.02 -20.52 4.94
C LEU A 126 -3.58 -21.03 4.81
N TYR A 127 -2.64 -20.41 5.52
CA TYR A 127 -1.25 -20.83 5.54
C TYR A 127 -1.06 -22.24 6.13
N ARG A 128 -1.76 -22.57 7.22
CA ARG A 128 -1.79 -23.94 7.78
C ARG A 128 -2.35 -24.95 6.80
N SER A 129 -3.43 -24.62 6.09
CA SER A 129 -4.03 -25.51 5.09
C SER A 129 -3.11 -25.75 3.89
N ILE A 130 -2.39 -24.73 3.43
CA ILE A 130 -1.41 -24.85 2.35
C ILE A 130 -0.22 -25.72 2.78
N LEU A 131 0.33 -25.50 3.98
CA LEU A 131 1.42 -26.30 4.52
C LEU A 131 1.04 -27.78 4.72
N LEU A 132 -0.16 -28.03 5.25
CA LEU A 132 -0.68 -29.39 5.39
C LEU A 132 -0.89 -30.05 4.02
N GLY A 133 -1.43 -29.33 3.04
CA GLY A 133 -1.57 -29.82 1.67
C GLY A 133 -0.23 -30.19 1.03
N PHE A 134 0.80 -29.33 1.19
CA PHE A 134 2.15 -29.62 0.70
C PHE A 134 2.80 -30.82 1.40
N ALA A 135 2.65 -30.94 2.72
CA ALA A 135 3.19 -32.06 3.48
C ALA A 135 2.56 -33.39 3.05
N VAL A 136 1.24 -33.42 2.86
CA VAL A 136 0.52 -34.61 2.38
C VAL A 136 0.91 -34.95 0.94
N GLY A 137 1.04 -33.95 0.06
CA GLY A 137 1.48 -34.14 -1.32
C GLY A 137 2.91 -34.70 -1.42
N LEU A 138 3.84 -34.20 -0.60
CA LEU A 138 5.22 -34.71 -0.54
C LEU A 138 5.29 -36.14 -0.01
N ILE A 139 4.51 -36.49 1.01
CA ILE A 139 4.45 -37.86 1.52
C ILE A 139 3.90 -38.80 0.45
N ALA A 140 2.84 -38.42 -0.25
CA ALA A 140 2.29 -39.24 -1.33
C ALA A 140 3.29 -39.44 -2.49
N PHE A 141 4.08 -38.41 -2.83
CA PHE A 141 5.08 -38.49 -3.89
C PHE A 141 6.31 -39.33 -3.52
N LEU A 142 6.67 -39.41 -2.22
CA LEU A 142 7.80 -40.22 -1.74
C LEU A 142 7.45 -41.69 -1.49
N VAL A 143 6.15 -42.04 -1.47
CA VAL A 143 5.66 -43.41 -1.24
C VAL A 143 5.32 -44.13 -2.57
N VAL A 144 5.36 -43.42 -3.71
CA VAL A 144 5.26 -43.95 -5.07
C VAL A 144 6.64 -44.14 -5.67
#